data_AF-A0A9P5RMC0-F1
#
_entry.id   AF-A0A9P5RMC0-F1
#
_cell.length_a   1.000
_cell.length_b   1.000
_cell.length_c   1.000
_cell.angle_alpha   90.00
_cell.angle_beta   90.00
_cell.angle_gamma   90.00
#
_symmetry.space_group_name_H-M   'P 1'
#
loop_
_entity.id
_entity.type
_entity.pdbx_description
1 polymer ?
#
loop_
_entity_poly.entity_id
_entity_poly.type
_entity_poly.pdbx_seq_one_letter_code
_entity_poly.pdbx_strand_id
1 'polypeptide(L)'
;MYEPVVFFNAAKDRLYTSVDELGAGVSATCYKATCGEEVFALKSIEKDDIETMSMFLNERRIQRSMSHENVLKIEVTSDDSYCLVMPLCDKRAP
;
A
#
# COMPACT_ATOMS: atom_id res chain seq x y z
N MET A 1 -21.47 -1.94 -6.48
CA MET A 1 -21.01 -2.79 -5.35
C MET A 1 -19.51 -2.88 -5.53
N TYR A 2 -18.73 -2.33 -4.60
CA TYR A 2 -17.27 -2.29 -4.72
C TYR A 2 -16.70 -3.60 -4.14
N GLU A 3 -15.83 -4.30 -4.89
CA GLU A 3 -15.19 -5.51 -4.40
C GLU A 3 -13.99 -5.13 -3.53
N PRO A 4 -13.87 -5.65 -2.29
CA PRO A 4 -12.75 -5.31 -1.43
C PRO A 4 -11.44 -5.84 -2.04
N VAL A 5 -10.46 -4.96 -2.18
CA VAL A 5 -9.07 -5.32 -2.42
C VAL A 5 -8.56 -6.07 -1.19
N VAL A 6 -8.12 -7.31 -1.40
CA VAL A 6 -7.53 -8.18 -0.37
C VAL A 6 -6.09 -8.47 -0.74
N PHE A 7 -5.19 -8.31 0.23
CA PHE A 7 -3.78 -8.56 0.07
C PHE A 7 -3.26 -9.49 1.17
N PHE A 8 -2.71 -10.64 0.80
CA PHE A 8 -2.06 -11.56 1.73
C PHE A 8 -0.54 -11.51 1.61
N ASN A 9 0.14 -11.23 2.71
CA ASN A 9 1.58 -11.35 2.84
C ASN A 9 1.94 -12.70 3.46
N ALA A 10 2.33 -13.67 2.63
CA ALA A 10 2.75 -14.98 3.08
C ALA A 10 3.99 -14.95 4.00
N ALA A 11 4.94 -14.04 3.77
CA ALA A 11 6.18 -13.98 4.55
C ALA A 11 5.96 -13.51 5.99
N LYS A 12 4.89 -12.74 6.24
CA LYS A 12 4.50 -12.29 7.58
C LYS A 12 3.26 -12.99 8.12
N ASP A 13 2.64 -13.86 7.33
CA ASP A 13 1.33 -14.46 7.61
C ASP A 13 0.26 -13.41 7.97
N ARG A 14 0.16 -12.35 7.15
CA ARG A 14 -0.74 -11.21 7.40
C ARG A 14 -1.70 -11.00 6.23
N LEU A 15 -3.00 -10.90 6.54
CA LEU A 15 -4.06 -10.56 5.59
C LEU A 15 -4.51 -9.11 5.80
N TYR A 16 -4.44 -8.31 4.74
CA TYR A 16 -4.89 -6.92 4.69
C TYR A 16 -6.15 -6.85 3.83
N THR A 17 -7.21 -6.24 4.37
CA THR A 17 -8.48 -6.08 3.66
C THR A 17 -8.80 -4.60 3.56
N SER A 18 -9.05 -4.10 2.35
CA SER A 18 -9.51 -2.72 2.15
C SER A 18 -10.89 -2.51 2.75
N VAL A 19 -11.09 -1.32 3.31
CA VAL A 19 -12.31 -0.89 4.00
C VAL A 19 -12.91 0.30 3.26
N ASP A 20 -12.10 1.33 3.00
CA ASP A 20 -12.52 2.57 2.34
C ASP A 20 -11.48 2.99 1.31
N GLU A 21 -11.91 3.62 0.22
CA GLU A 21 -11.01 4.34 -0.68
C GLU A 21 -10.56 5.66 -0.03
N LEU A 22 -9.26 5.90 0.03
CA LEU A 22 -8.67 7.16 0.49
C LEU A 22 -8.47 8.14 -0.67
N GLY A 23 -8.30 7.61 -1.88
CA GLY A 23 -8.26 8.37 -3.13
C GLY A 23 -7.51 7.64 -4.24
N ALA A 24 -7.75 8.08 -5.47
CA ALA A 24 -7.10 7.56 -6.67
C ALA A 24 -6.14 8.57 -7.29
N GLY A 25 -5.00 8.07 -7.75
CA GLY A 25 -4.07 8.76 -8.64
C GLY A 25 -4.15 8.17 -10.05
N VAL A 26 -3.22 8.58 -10.92
CA VAL A 26 -3.21 8.18 -12.35
C VAL A 26 -3.02 6.67 -12.54
N SER A 27 -2.19 6.02 -11.71
CA SER A 27 -1.79 4.62 -11.86
C SER A 27 -1.98 3.80 -10.58
N ALA A 28 -2.61 4.38 -9.56
CA ALA A 28 -2.77 3.72 -8.27
C ALA A 28 -3.99 4.23 -7.53
N THR A 29 -4.64 3.33 -6.81
CA THR A 29 -5.70 3.68 -5.86
C THR A 29 -5.26 3.33 -4.44
N CYS A 30 -5.46 4.26 -3.52
CA CYS A 30 -5.13 4.12 -2.12
C CYS A 30 -6.38 3.79 -1.32
N TYR A 31 -6.26 2.83 -0.41
CA TYR A 31 -7.33 2.36 0.46
C TYR A 31 -6.89 2.43 1.92
N LYS A 32 -7.86 2.68 2.79
CA LYS A 32 -7.76 2.33 4.20
C LYS A 32 -7.91 0.82 4.28
N ALA A 33 -6.99 0.15 4.95
CA ALA A 33 -7.01 -1.30 5.09
C ALA A 33 -6.84 -1.72 6.54
N THR A 34 -7.36 -2.90 6.88
CA THR A 34 -7.22 -3.49 8.22
C THR A 34 -6.47 -4.82 8.15
N CYS A 35 -5.63 -5.09 9.14
CA CYS A 35 -5.05 -6.40 9.40
C CYS A 35 -5.22 -6.72 10.89
N GLY A 36 -6.23 -7.52 11.23
CA GLY A 36 -6.69 -7.63 12.61
C GLY A 36 -7.30 -6.31 13.10
N GLU A 37 -6.81 -5.80 14.23
CA GLU A 37 -7.25 -4.52 14.81
C GLU A 37 -6.45 -3.30 14.30
N GLU A 38 -5.34 -3.54 13.59
CA GLU A 38 -4.47 -2.48 13.09
C GLU A 38 -4.95 -1.92 11.76
N VAL A 39 -4.75 -0.61 11.58
CA VAL A 39 -5.19 0.15 10.39
C VAL A 39 -3.99 0.66 9.60
N PHE A 40 -4.04 0.47 8.28
CA PHE A 40 -3.00 0.80 7.33
C PHE A 40 -3.54 1.60 6.15
N ALA A 41 -2.63 2.17 5.37
CA ALA A 41 -2.90 2.58 4.00
C ALA A 41 -2.35 1.51 3.04
N LEU A 42 -3.17 1.11 2.07
CA LEU A 42 -2.84 0.16 1.02
C LEU A 42 -2.91 0.88 -0.32
N LYS A 43 -1.77 1.06 -0.98
CA LYS A 43 -1.69 1.59 -2.35
C LYS A 43 -1.66 0.42 -3.31
N SER A 44 -2.73 0.22 -4.06
CA SER A 44 -2.83 -0.77 -5.14
C SER A 44 -2.46 -0.09 -6.46
N ILE A 45 -1.55 -0.68 -7.22
CA ILE A 45 -1.09 -0.15 -8.51
C ILE A 45 -1.73 -0.95 -9.64
N GLU A 46 -2.23 -0.24 -10.65
CA GLU A 46 -2.84 -0.84 -11.83
C GLU A 46 -1.74 -1.43 -12.74
N LYS A 47 -1.93 -2.67 -13.20
CA LYS A 47 -0.94 -3.38 -14.03
C LYS A 47 -1.19 -3.09 -15.50
N ASP A 48 -0.94 -1.86 -15.91
CA ASP A 48 -1.31 -1.43 -17.27
C ASP A 48 -0.16 -1.57 -18.25
N ASP A 49 1.09 -1.38 -17.80
CA ASP A 49 2.27 -1.47 -18.64
C ASP A 49 3.59 -1.72 -17.88
N ILE A 50 4.65 -1.98 -18.65
CA ILE A 50 6.03 -2.23 -18.16
C ILE A 50 6.61 -0.98 -17.47
N GLU A 51 6.19 0.22 -17.88
CA GLU A 51 6.66 1.47 -17.29
C GLU A 51 6.19 1.60 -15.85
N THR A 52 4.90 1.35 -15.61
CA THR A 52 4.26 1.36 -14.29
C THR A 52 4.89 0.32 -13.36
N MET A 53 5.21 -0.88 -13.88
CA MET A 53 5.97 -1.88 -13.12
C MET A 53 7.37 -1.39 -12.74
N SER A 54 8.07 -0.73 -13.67
CA SER A 54 9.43 -0.21 -13.44
C SER A 54 9.42 0.93 -12.41
N MET A 55 8.41 1.80 -12.49
CA MET A 55 8.16 2.86 -11.51
C MET A 55 7.89 2.29 -10.12
N PHE A 56 7.05 1.25 -10.00
CA PHE A 56 6.78 0.57 -8.73
C PHE A 56 8.06 -0.01 -8.11
N LEU A 57 8.86 -0.73 -8.90
CA LEU A 57 10.11 -1.32 -8.41
C LEU A 57 11.09 -0.25 -7.92
N ASN A 58 11.16 0.89 -8.61
CA ASN A 58 11.99 2.00 -8.19
C ASN A 58 11.45 2.72 -6.94
N GLU A 59 10.13 2.95 -6.85
CA GLU A 59 9.46 3.49 -5.66
C GLU A 59 9.76 2.62 -4.44
N ARG A 60 9.56 1.30 -4.57
CA ARG A 60 9.89 0.31 -3.55
C ARG A 60 11.35 0.40 -3.11
N ARG A 61 12.28 0.47 -4.06
CA ARG A 61 13.73 0.53 -3.79
C ARG A 61 14.09 1.80 -3.01
N ILE A 62 13.59 2.95 -3.44
CA ILE A 62 13.88 4.25 -2.82
C ILE A 62 13.27 4.31 -1.41
N GLN A 63 11.97 4.01 -1.27
CA GLN A 63 11.31 4.05 0.05
C GLN A 63 11.92 3.08 1.05
N ARG A 64 12.36 1.88 0.64
CA ARG A 64 13.07 0.95 1.54
C ARG A 64 14.45 1.46 1.99
N SER A 65 15.08 2.31 1.18
CA SER A 65 16.40 2.89 1.53
C SER A 65 16.32 4.10 2.46
N MET A 66 15.12 4.68 2.62
CA MET A 66 14.91 5.81 3.52
C MET A 66 14.43 5.32 4.89
N SER A 67 15.14 5.72 5.95
CA SER A 67 14.76 5.43 7.33
C SER A 67 14.89 6.69 8.16
N HIS A 68 13.78 7.41 8.31
CA HIS A 68 13.69 8.65 9.07
C HIS A 68 12.29 8.79 9.68
N GLU A 69 12.17 9.39 10.86
CA GLU A 69 10.89 9.54 11.58
C GLU A 69 9.81 10.27 10.77
N ASN A 70 10.21 11.26 9.98
CA ASN A 70 9.33 12.07 9.13
C ASN A 70 9.15 11.52 7.70
N VAL A 71 9.59 10.28 7.44
CA VAL A 71 9.45 9.64 6.11
C VAL A 71 8.65 8.36 6.25
N LEU A 72 7.60 8.22 5.44
CA LEU A 72 6.77 7.02 5.41
C LEU A 72 7.59 5.79 5.04
N LYS A 73 7.47 4.74 5.86
CA LYS A 73 8.13 3.46 5.66
C LYS A 73 7.15 2.46 5.05
N ILE A 74 7.58 1.75 4.01
CA ILE A 74 6.84 0.59 3.51
C ILE A 74 6.96 -0.54 4.53
N GLU A 75 5.84 -1.06 4.99
CA GLU A 75 5.80 -2.24 5.85
C GLU A 75 5.89 -3.54 5.08
N VAL A 76 5.20 -3.58 3.93
CA VAL A 76 5.06 -4.78 3.09
C VAL A 76 4.90 -4.38 1.63
N THR A 77 5.48 -5.19 0.74
CA THR A 77 5.17 -5.17 -0.69
C THR A 77 4.76 -6.55 -1.18
N SER A 78 3.92 -6.61 -2.21
CA SER A 78 3.72 -7.82 -3.01
C SER A 78 3.96 -7.54 -4.48
N ASP A 79 4.86 -8.34 -5.05
CA ASP A 79 5.19 -8.30 -6.46
C ASP A 79 4.10 -8.98 -7.30
N ASP A 80 3.31 -9.88 -6.71
CA ASP A 80 2.17 -10.52 -7.38
C ASP A 80 0.95 -9.60 -7.42
N SER A 81 0.78 -8.72 -6.42
CA SER A 81 -0.43 -7.92 -6.24
C SER A 81 -0.25 -6.42 -6.46
N TYR A 82 0.96 -5.90 -6.72
CA TYR A 82 1.05 -4.49 -7.12
C TYR A 82 0.85 -3.56 -5.92
N CYS A 83 1.01 -4.06 -4.70
CA CYS A 83 0.54 -3.37 -3.50
C CYS A 83 1.68 -2.91 -2.60
N LEU A 84 1.55 -1.69 -2.08
CA LEU A 84 2.36 -1.16 -0.97
C LEU A 84 1.47 -1.01 0.26
N VAL A 85 1.89 -1.59 1.39
CA VAL A 85 1.28 -1.35 2.70
C VAL A 85 2.16 -0.42 3.49
N MET A 86 1.55 0.63 4.08
CA MET A 86 2.24 1.65 4.86
C MET A 86 1.37 2.11 6.05
N PRO A 87 1.95 2.77 7.06
CA PRO A 87 1.18 3.37 8.14
C PRO A 87 0.15 4.36 7.60
N LEU A 88 -1.06 4.34 8.16
CA LEU A 88 -2.08 5.33 7.82
C LEU A 88 -1.71 6.69 8.45
N CYS A 89 -1.46 7.69 7.62
CA CYS A 89 -1.32 9.08 8.04
C CYS A 89 -2.71 9.69 8.28
N ASP A 90 -3.34 9.35 9.39
CA ASP A 90 -4.58 9.99 9.78
C ASP A 90 -4.27 11.38 10.35
N LYS A 91 -4.93 12.42 9.84
CA LYS A 91 -4.92 13.74 10.48
C LYS A 91 -5.77 13.62 11.74
N ARG A 92 -5.25 12.99 12.80
CA ARG A 92 -5.70 13.35 14.14
C ARG A 92 -5.35 14.83 14.30
N ALA A 93 -6.36 15.68 14.15
CA ALA A 93 -6.29 17.04 14.65
C ALA A 93 -5.81 16.98 16.11
N PRO A 94 -4.99 17.94 16.56
CA PRO A 94 -4.70 18.08 17.98
C PRO A 94 -5.99 18.17 18.81
#